data_AF-A0A7S3KDW9-F1
#
_entry.id   AF-A0A7S3KDW9-F1
#
_cell.length_a   1.000
_cell.length_b   1.000
_cell.length_c   1.000
_cell.angle_alpha   90.00
_cell.angle_beta   90.00
_cell.angle_gamma   90.00
#
_symmetry.space_group_name_H-M   'P 1'
#
loop_
_entity.id
_entity.type
_entity.pdbx_description
1 polymer ?
#
loop_
_entity_poly.entity_id
_entity_poly.type
_entity_poly.pdbx_seq_one_letter_code
_entity_poly.pdbx_strand_id
1 'polypeptide(L)'
;IHKRLKESGQVVHEDLIRNTYIKFNAVYETTKLILFDVTLLYHMIYFFFIVLGVTYHPFFFSISLTYLIVSSPVLINVLKAVYEPRIQIILTLFLTIIVYYVFSIFSYMIFHSDYNESLENACYSLWSCLFITIDQSYKNDGAIGGFLPLPFTAEESEIKVEWSRFFYDYIFNLVIAILLTEILSGIIIDKFSELRESNEEKRKDEMSECFICGQTREELEKKLGYNGFKYHTIFQHNMWDYLFFIGYLKNKKNSYVNDYMESERY
;
A
#
# COMPACT_ATOMS: atom_id res chain seq x y z
N ILE A 1 43.93 55.26 8.96
CA ILE A 1 44.19 53.97 8.27
C ILE A 1 43.87 52.78 9.19
N HIS A 2 44.39 52.76 10.43
CA HIS A 2 44.19 51.65 11.37
C HIS A 2 42.73 51.34 11.78
N LYS A 3 41.84 52.34 11.80
CA LYS A 3 40.42 52.18 12.17
C LYS A 3 39.59 51.51 11.05
N ARG A 4 39.85 51.87 9.78
CA ARG A 4 39.20 51.27 8.60
C ARG A 4 39.59 49.81 8.37
N LEU A 5 40.81 49.41 8.71
CA LEU A 5 41.27 48.01 8.62
C LEU A 5 40.59 47.11 9.66
N LYS A 6 40.22 47.66 10.82
CA LYS A 6 39.54 46.93 11.90
C LYS A 6 38.05 46.73 11.59
N GLU A 7 37.42 47.75 11.02
CA GLU A 7 36.04 47.69 10.52
C GLU A 7 35.91 46.74 9.32
N SER A 8 36.86 46.75 8.36
CA SER A 8 36.84 45.79 7.24
C SER A 8 37.06 44.34 7.70
N GLY A 9 37.93 44.11 8.70
CA GLY A 9 38.15 42.77 9.26
C GLY A 9 36.95 42.24 10.06
N GLN A 10 36.22 43.11 10.77
CA GLN A 10 35.00 42.72 11.50
C GLN A 10 33.85 42.36 10.56
N VAL A 11 33.66 43.11 9.46
CA VAL A 11 32.60 42.83 8.47
C VAL A 11 32.86 41.51 7.73
N VAL A 12 34.12 41.22 7.34
CA VAL A 12 34.47 39.93 6.73
C VAL A 12 34.25 38.75 7.69
N HIS A 13 34.48 38.95 8.99
CA HIS A 13 34.33 37.88 9.98
C HIS A 13 32.86 37.56 10.30
N GLU A 14 31.97 38.57 10.31
CA GLU A 14 30.52 38.38 10.43
C GLU A 14 29.91 37.70 9.19
N ASP A 15 30.36 38.07 7.98
CA ASP A 15 29.91 37.43 6.74
C ASP A 15 30.38 35.97 6.62
N LEU A 16 31.57 35.64 7.15
CA LEU A 16 32.07 34.26 7.19
C LEU A 16 31.26 33.38 8.15
N ILE A 17 30.92 33.91 9.34
CA ILE A 17 30.10 33.21 10.34
C ILE A 17 28.68 33.03 9.80
N ARG A 18 28.11 34.06 9.17
CA ARG A 18 26.77 34.00 8.55
C ARG A 18 26.73 32.99 7.41
N ASN A 19 27.73 32.95 6.52
CA ASN A 19 27.80 31.95 5.45
C ASN A 19 28.02 30.52 5.97
N THR A 20 28.78 30.35 7.06
CA THR A 20 29.00 29.02 7.67
C THR A 20 27.72 28.53 8.35
N TYR A 21 27.00 29.41 9.05
CA TYR A 21 25.72 29.10 9.68
C TYR A 21 24.64 28.78 8.63
N ILE A 22 24.56 29.54 7.54
CA ILE A 22 23.63 29.27 6.43
C ILE A 22 23.95 27.92 5.76
N LYS A 23 25.24 27.62 5.51
CA LYS A 23 25.63 26.30 4.97
C LYS A 23 25.29 25.17 5.92
N PHE A 24 25.54 25.33 7.22
CA PHE A 24 25.24 24.30 8.22
C PHE A 24 23.73 24.08 8.36
N ASN A 25 22.93 25.15 8.36
CA ASN A 25 21.48 25.05 8.42
C ASN A 25 20.89 24.49 7.12
N ALA A 26 21.47 24.83 5.95
CA ALA A 26 21.10 24.23 4.68
C ALA A 26 21.46 22.74 4.62
N VAL A 27 22.61 22.33 5.15
CA VAL A 27 22.99 20.91 5.31
C VAL A 27 22.03 20.21 6.27
N TYR A 28 21.68 20.83 7.39
CA TYR A 28 20.74 20.25 8.35
C TYR A 28 19.34 20.07 7.74
N GLU A 29 18.80 21.09 7.07
CA GLU A 29 17.50 21.02 6.41
C GLU A 29 17.49 20.03 5.24
N THR A 30 18.55 19.97 4.42
CA THR A 30 18.67 18.96 3.36
C THR A 30 18.80 17.54 3.91
N THR A 31 19.53 17.35 5.02
CA THR A 31 19.66 16.04 5.68
C THR A 31 18.33 15.59 6.29
N LYS A 32 17.56 16.53 6.85
CA LYS A 32 16.18 16.28 7.31
C LYS A 32 15.29 15.85 6.14
N LEU A 33 15.35 16.57 5.03
CA LEU A 33 14.56 16.29 3.82
C LEU A 33 14.91 14.90 3.24
N ILE A 34 16.18 14.53 3.25
CA ILE A 34 16.68 13.22 2.81
C ILE A 34 16.20 12.09 3.73
N LEU A 35 16.18 12.30 5.05
CA LEU A 35 15.72 11.31 6.02
C LEU A 35 14.20 11.10 6.01
N PHE A 36 13.42 12.13 5.65
CA PHE A 36 11.96 12.05 5.56
C PHE A 36 11.45 11.59 4.19
N ASP A 37 12.32 11.44 3.18
CA ASP A 37 11.94 10.83 1.91
C ASP A 37 11.76 9.32 2.11
N VAL A 38 10.51 8.87 2.04
CA VAL A 38 10.11 7.46 2.18
C VAL A 38 10.88 6.55 1.24
N THR A 39 11.22 7.05 0.04
CA THR A 39 11.98 6.29 -0.96
C THR A 39 13.41 6.07 -0.49
N LEU A 40 14.08 7.10 0.03
CA LEU A 40 15.45 6.99 0.54
C LEU A 40 15.50 6.16 1.82
N LEU A 41 14.56 6.35 2.73
CA LEU A 41 14.45 5.55 3.94
C LEU A 41 14.30 4.06 3.62
N TYR A 42 13.48 3.72 2.61
CA TYR A 42 13.33 2.36 2.11
C TYR A 42 14.68 1.79 1.64
N HIS A 43 15.42 2.50 0.77
CA HIS A 43 16.74 2.04 0.29
C HIS A 43 17.79 1.93 1.41
N MET A 44 17.77 2.84 2.39
CA MET A 44 18.66 2.80 3.56
C MET A 44 18.39 1.55 4.42
N ILE A 45 17.12 1.19 4.62
CA ILE A 45 16.73 -0.04 5.32
C ILE A 45 17.22 -1.29 4.57
N TYR A 46 17.13 -1.33 3.24
CA TYR A 46 17.70 -2.46 2.48
C TYR A 46 19.20 -2.59 2.64
N PHE A 47 19.91 -1.48 2.51
CA PHE A 47 21.36 -1.47 2.70
C PHE A 47 21.73 -1.97 4.10
N PHE A 48 21.00 -1.55 5.13
CA PHE A 48 21.18 -2.03 6.49
C PHE A 48 20.99 -3.55 6.61
N PHE A 49 19.91 -4.12 6.05
CA PHE A 49 19.69 -5.58 6.08
C PHE A 49 20.75 -6.37 5.30
N ILE A 50 21.30 -5.82 4.21
CA ILE A 50 22.40 -6.42 3.46
C ILE A 50 23.66 -6.47 4.32
N VAL A 51 24.01 -5.39 5.01
CA VAL A 51 25.16 -5.35 5.93
C VAL A 51 24.98 -6.34 7.08
N LEU A 52 23.77 -6.43 7.65
CA LEU A 52 23.46 -7.45 8.66
C LEU A 52 23.58 -8.88 8.12
N GLY A 53 23.19 -9.11 6.87
CA GLY A 53 23.34 -10.41 6.19
C GLY A 53 24.78 -10.85 6.03
N VAL A 54 25.68 -9.89 5.73
CA VAL A 54 27.13 -10.15 5.60
C VAL A 54 27.81 -10.34 6.97
N THR A 55 27.38 -9.60 7.99
CA THR A 55 28.09 -9.54 9.29
C THR A 55 27.58 -10.55 10.33
N TYR A 56 26.27 -10.81 10.38
CA TYR A 56 25.66 -11.64 11.43
C TYR A 56 25.21 -13.01 10.90
N HIS A 57 24.27 -13.06 9.96
CA HIS A 57 23.70 -14.31 9.47
C HIS A 57 23.08 -14.18 8.06
N PRO A 58 23.28 -15.14 7.13
CA PRO A 58 22.74 -15.07 5.77
C PRO A 58 21.21 -14.98 5.65
N PHE A 59 20.47 -15.30 6.72
CA PHE A 59 19.00 -15.21 6.74
C PHE A 59 18.47 -13.81 6.38
N PHE A 60 19.18 -12.74 6.73
CA PHE A 60 18.73 -11.37 6.46
C PHE A 60 18.65 -11.04 4.96
N PHE A 61 19.35 -11.79 4.10
CA PHE A 61 19.21 -11.65 2.64
C PHE A 61 17.80 -12.00 2.13
N SER A 62 17.03 -12.81 2.87
CA SER A 62 15.64 -13.11 2.53
C SER A 62 14.75 -11.87 2.50
N ILE A 63 14.96 -10.93 3.42
CA ILE A 63 14.19 -9.67 3.49
C ILE A 63 14.54 -8.80 2.28
N SER A 64 15.78 -8.84 1.79
CA SER A 64 16.19 -8.10 0.59
C SER A 64 15.43 -8.50 -0.67
N LEU A 65 14.88 -9.73 -0.75
CA LEU A 65 14.05 -10.15 -1.89
C LEU A 65 12.76 -9.34 -2.04
N THR A 66 12.27 -8.74 -0.95
CA THR A 66 11.08 -7.87 -1.00
C THR A 66 11.29 -6.63 -1.88
N TYR A 67 12.54 -6.26 -2.17
CA TYR A 67 12.87 -5.20 -3.13
C TYR A 67 12.29 -5.47 -4.53
N LEU A 68 12.26 -6.73 -4.96
CA LEU A 68 11.69 -7.11 -6.27
C LEU A 68 10.20 -6.75 -6.38
N ILE A 69 9.47 -6.81 -5.26
CA ILE A 69 8.04 -6.49 -5.20
C ILE A 69 7.81 -5.00 -5.44
N VAL A 70 8.60 -4.13 -4.79
CA VAL A 70 8.44 -2.67 -4.90
C VAL A 70 9.03 -2.12 -6.20
N SER A 71 10.07 -2.76 -6.74
CA SER A 71 10.65 -2.35 -8.02
C SER A 71 9.72 -2.58 -9.21
N SER A 72 8.74 -3.50 -9.10
CA SER A 72 7.82 -3.82 -10.20
C SER A 72 6.49 -3.06 -10.06
N PRO A 73 6.06 -2.30 -11.09
CA PRO A 73 4.78 -1.59 -11.07
C PRO A 73 3.59 -2.54 -11.03
N VAL A 74 3.75 -3.79 -11.50
CA VAL A 74 2.68 -4.79 -11.44
C VAL A 74 2.51 -5.33 -10.02
N LEU A 75 3.62 -5.69 -9.36
CA LEU A 75 3.57 -6.29 -8.03
C LEU A 75 3.13 -5.29 -6.96
N ILE A 76 3.51 -4.01 -7.10
CA ILE A 76 3.04 -2.98 -6.16
C ILE A 76 1.53 -2.74 -6.29
N ASN A 77 0.96 -2.88 -7.48
CA ASN A 77 -0.50 -2.77 -7.67
C ASN A 77 -1.24 -3.93 -6.99
N VAL A 78 -0.64 -5.13 -6.97
CA VAL A 78 -1.17 -6.27 -6.20
C VAL A 78 -1.21 -5.97 -4.71
N LEU A 79 -0.16 -5.35 -4.15
CA LEU A 79 -0.15 -4.94 -2.74
C LEU A 79 -1.15 -3.81 -2.45
N LYS A 80 -1.27 -2.83 -3.36
CA LYS A 80 -2.22 -1.72 -3.21
C LYS A 80 -3.66 -2.19 -3.12
N ALA A 81 -4.05 -3.19 -3.91
CA ALA A 81 -5.39 -3.76 -3.87
C ALA A 81 -5.77 -4.30 -2.48
N VAL A 82 -4.80 -4.72 -1.66
CA VAL A 82 -5.02 -5.18 -0.28
C VAL A 82 -4.83 -4.05 0.74
N TYR A 83 -3.87 -3.14 0.52
CA TYR A 83 -3.51 -2.09 1.48
C TYR A 83 -4.44 -0.85 1.45
N GLU A 84 -4.98 -0.50 0.28
CA GLU A 84 -5.90 0.62 0.12
C GLU A 84 -7.24 0.40 0.86
N PRO A 85 -7.93 -0.76 0.75
CA PRO A 85 -9.17 -1.02 1.49
C PRO A 85 -8.94 -1.53 2.92
N ARG A 86 -7.76 -1.29 3.52
CA ARG A 86 -7.37 -1.87 4.82
C ARG A 86 -8.41 -1.68 5.93
N ILE A 87 -9.11 -0.55 5.96
CA ILE A 87 -10.16 -0.29 6.96
C ILE A 87 -11.31 -1.28 6.79
N GLN A 88 -11.77 -1.51 5.57
CA GLN A 88 -12.85 -2.46 5.29
C GLN A 88 -12.42 -3.88 5.65
N ILE A 89 -11.22 -4.31 5.27
CA ILE A 89 -10.68 -5.63 5.62
C ILE A 89 -10.59 -5.80 7.14
N ILE A 90 -10.03 -4.82 7.87
CA ILE A 90 -9.92 -4.88 9.34
C ILE A 90 -11.30 -4.97 9.99
N LEU A 91 -12.28 -4.19 9.52
CA LEU A 91 -13.65 -4.25 10.03
C LEU A 91 -14.31 -5.61 9.76
N THR A 92 -14.11 -6.19 8.57
CA THR A 92 -14.64 -7.52 8.23
C THR A 92 -13.96 -8.62 9.05
N LEU A 93 -12.65 -8.54 9.28
CA LEU A 93 -11.95 -9.47 10.18
C LEU A 93 -12.42 -9.34 11.63
N PHE A 94 -12.67 -8.11 12.09
CA PHE A 94 -13.23 -7.86 13.42
C PHE A 94 -14.64 -8.46 13.55
N LEU A 95 -15.50 -8.25 12.56
CA LEU A 95 -16.81 -8.90 12.47
C LEU A 95 -16.67 -10.43 12.50
N THR A 96 -15.72 -10.97 11.75
CA THR A 96 -15.44 -12.41 11.69
C THR A 96 -15.07 -12.95 13.07
N ILE A 97 -14.19 -12.27 13.82
CA ILE A 97 -13.82 -12.65 15.19
C ILE A 97 -15.05 -12.62 16.12
N ILE A 98 -15.93 -11.64 16.01
CA ILE A 98 -17.18 -11.57 16.80
C ILE A 98 -18.07 -12.78 16.49
N VAL A 99 -18.25 -13.11 15.22
CA VAL A 99 -19.05 -14.27 14.80
C VAL A 99 -18.44 -15.56 15.32
N TYR A 100 -17.12 -15.75 15.18
CA TYR A 100 -16.39 -16.88 15.77
C TYR A 100 -16.61 -16.99 17.28
N TYR A 101 -16.57 -15.88 18.00
CA TYR A 101 -16.79 -15.86 19.44
C TYR A 101 -18.19 -16.35 19.82
N VAL A 102 -19.22 -15.94 19.09
CA VAL A 102 -20.61 -16.43 19.31
C VAL A 102 -20.70 -17.93 19.08
N PHE A 103 -20.17 -18.45 17.95
CA PHE A 103 -20.14 -19.90 17.69
C PHE A 103 -19.33 -20.68 18.73
N SER A 104 -18.26 -20.10 19.25
CA SER A 104 -17.42 -20.70 20.28
C SER A 104 -18.14 -20.82 21.63
N ILE A 105 -19.03 -19.88 21.97
CA ILE A 105 -19.90 -20.00 23.16
C ILE A 105 -20.85 -21.19 22.99
N PHE A 106 -21.49 -21.34 21.83
CA PHE A 106 -22.35 -22.49 21.56
C PHE A 106 -21.57 -23.81 21.60
N SER A 107 -20.37 -23.84 21.01
CA SER A 107 -19.47 -25.00 21.08
C SER A 107 -19.10 -25.36 22.52
N TYR A 108 -18.70 -24.38 23.33
CA TYR A 108 -18.30 -24.61 24.72
C TYR A 108 -19.46 -25.10 25.60
N MET A 109 -20.67 -24.59 25.40
CA MET A 109 -21.83 -24.94 26.23
C MET A 109 -22.46 -26.28 25.85
N ILE A 110 -22.49 -26.62 24.55
CA ILE A 110 -23.26 -27.78 24.06
C ILE A 110 -22.35 -28.88 23.54
N PHE A 111 -21.31 -28.54 22.78
CA PHE A 111 -20.51 -29.48 21.98
C PHE A 111 -19.09 -29.72 22.53
N HIS A 112 -18.80 -29.34 23.78
CA HIS A 112 -17.46 -29.46 24.36
C HIS A 112 -16.92 -30.91 24.39
N SER A 113 -17.82 -31.91 24.48
CA SER A 113 -17.49 -33.33 24.39
C SER A 113 -16.86 -33.68 23.05
N ASP A 114 -17.46 -33.20 21.96
CA ASP A 114 -17.09 -33.53 20.58
C ASP A 114 -15.70 -32.97 20.26
N TYR A 115 -15.38 -31.77 20.77
CA TYR A 115 -14.04 -31.21 20.67
C TYR A 115 -13.00 -32.02 21.44
N ASN A 116 -13.36 -32.52 22.63
CA ASN A 116 -12.46 -33.29 23.47
C ASN A 116 -12.23 -34.71 22.93
N GLU A 117 -13.16 -35.24 22.14
CA GLU A 117 -13.00 -36.50 21.41
C GLU A 117 -11.97 -36.37 20.28
N SER A 118 -12.03 -35.28 19.50
CA SER A 118 -11.07 -35.02 18.42
C SER A 118 -9.68 -34.65 18.94
N LEU A 119 -9.61 -33.90 20.05
CA LEU A 119 -8.36 -33.52 20.68
C LEU A 119 -8.56 -33.37 22.20
N GLU A 120 -7.85 -34.20 22.96
CA GLU A 120 -7.97 -34.22 24.42
C GLU A 120 -7.70 -32.84 25.03
N ASN A 121 -8.59 -32.39 25.92
CA ASN A 121 -8.55 -31.05 26.54
C ASN A 121 -8.53 -29.89 25.54
N ALA A 122 -9.12 -30.05 24.35
CA ALA A 122 -9.26 -28.96 23.38
C ALA A 122 -10.14 -27.81 23.92
N CYS A 123 -11.32 -28.13 24.43
CA CYS A 123 -12.34 -27.13 24.77
C CYS A 123 -12.59 -27.07 26.29
N TYR A 124 -11.53 -26.93 27.10
CA TYR A 124 -11.66 -26.80 28.57
C TYR A 124 -11.98 -25.37 29.05
N SER A 125 -11.70 -24.35 28.22
CA SER A 125 -12.04 -22.96 28.47
C SER A 125 -12.58 -22.31 27.21
N LEU A 126 -13.38 -21.25 27.36
CA LEU A 126 -13.96 -20.53 26.21
C LEU A 126 -12.87 -20.02 25.25
N TRP A 127 -11.75 -19.53 25.81
CA TRP A 127 -10.60 -19.08 25.01
C TRP A 127 -9.94 -20.22 24.24
N SER A 128 -9.75 -21.38 24.87
CA SER A 128 -9.19 -22.56 24.19
C SER A 128 -10.11 -23.01 23.06
N CYS A 129 -11.42 -23.07 23.32
CA CYS A 129 -12.42 -23.44 22.34
C CYS A 129 -12.46 -22.46 21.16
N LEU A 130 -12.35 -21.15 21.42
CA LEU A 130 -12.28 -20.12 20.38
C LEU A 130 -11.08 -20.31 19.46
N PHE A 131 -9.88 -20.44 20.01
CA PHE A 131 -8.68 -20.56 19.20
C PHE A 131 -8.63 -21.86 18.41
N ILE A 132 -9.06 -22.98 19.00
CA ILE A 132 -9.16 -24.25 18.27
C ILE A 132 -10.22 -24.16 17.18
N THR A 133 -11.37 -23.54 17.45
CA THR A 133 -12.41 -23.32 16.42
C THR A 133 -11.82 -22.53 15.26
N ILE A 134 -11.18 -21.38 15.50
CA ILE A 134 -10.53 -20.56 14.46
C ILE A 134 -9.47 -21.35 13.69
N ASP A 135 -8.59 -22.06 14.42
CA ASP A 135 -7.47 -22.81 13.84
C ASP A 135 -7.94 -23.94 12.92
N GLN A 136 -8.96 -24.69 13.34
CA GLN A 136 -9.46 -25.87 12.62
C GLN A 136 -10.43 -25.52 11.48
N SER A 137 -11.02 -24.32 11.50
CA SER A 137 -12.06 -23.90 10.54
C SER A 137 -11.63 -23.81 9.09
N TYR A 138 -10.35 -23.56 8.82
CA TYR A 138 -9.84 -23.49 7.44
C TYR A 138 -8.80 -24.58 7.14
N LYS A 139 -8.38 -25.35 8.16
CA LYS A 139 -7.43 -26.45 7.98
C LYS A 139 -8.09 -27.73 7.48
N ASN A 140 -9.37 -27.92 7.78
CA ASN A 140 -10.12 -29.12 7.40
C ASN A 140 -11.12 -28.83 6.29
N ASP A 141 -11.28 -29.79 5.37
CA ASP A 141 -12.31 -29.72 4.34
C ASP A 141 -13.70 -29.78 5.01
N GLY A 142 -14.56 -28.80 4.73
CA GLY A 142 -15.88 -28.68 5.39
C GLY A 142 -15.88 -27.89 6.69
N ALA A 143 -14.83 -27.10 6.93
CA ALA A 143 -14.68 -26.24 8.10
C ALA A 143 -14.63 -27.02 9.43
N ILE A 144 -15.29 -26.52 10.48
CA ILE A 144 -15.24 -27.15 11.80
C ILE A 144 -15.83 -28.56 11.82
N GLY A 145 -16.76 -28.87 10.90
CA GLY A 145 -17.37 -30.20 10.78
C GLY A 145 -16.41 -31.26 10.25
N GLY A 146 -15.29 -30.86 9.64
CA GLY A 146 -14.21 -31.78 9.27
C GLY A 146 -13.29 -32.15 10.43
N PHE A 147 -13.25 -31.33 11.48
CA PHE A 147 -12.47 -31.59 12.70
C PHE A 147 -13.26 -32.40 13.73
N LEU A 148 -14.57 -32.14 13.83
CA LEU A 148 -15.45 -32.75 14.81
C LEU A 148 -15.92 -34.14 14.36
N PRO A 149 -16.29 -35.03 15.29
CA PRO A 149 -16.87 -36.32 14.95
C PRO A 149 -18.13 -36.15 14.10
N LEU A 150 -18.36 -37.12 13.21
CA LEU A 150 -19.50 -37.10 12.31
C LEU A 150 -20.82 -37.12 13.10
N PRO A 151 -21.83 -36.30 12.73
CA PRO A 151 -23.15 -36.29 13.40
C PRO A 151 -24.01 -37.54 13.12
N PHE A 152 -23.42 -38.55 12.47
CA PHE A 152 -24.08 -39.76 12.03
C PHE A 152 -23.42 -40.96 12.69
N THR A 153 -24.17 -41.67 13.54
CA THR A 153 -23.72 -42.95 14.09
C THR A 153 -24.52 -44.06 13.42
N ALA A 154 -23.81 -44.98 12.76
CA ALA A 154 -24.40 -46.18 12.20
C ALA A 154 -24.50 -47.26 13.30
N GLU A 155 -25.70 -47.53 13.78
CA GLU A 155 -26.00 -48.76 14.51
C GLU A 155 -26.59 -49.79 13.54
N GLU A 156 -26.51 -51.09 13.88
CA GLU A 156 -26.67 -52.29 13.02
C GLU A 156 -27.83 -52.27 11.99
N SER A 157 -28.85 -51.41 12.14
CA SER A 157 -29.92 -51.23 11.14
C SER A 157 -30.51 -49.81 11.03
N GLU A 158 -30.01 -48.82 11.76
CA GLU A 158 -30.55 -47.44 11.75
C GLU A 158 -29.44 -46.39 11.84
N ILE A 159 -29.57 -45.32 11.07
CA ILE A 159 -28.69 -44.15 11.15
C ILE A 159 -29.30 -43.18 12.16
N LYS A 160 -28.67 -43.03 13.33
CA LYS A 160 -29.01 -41.95 14.27
C LYS A 160 -28.34 -40.67 13.81
N VAL A 161 -29.13 -39.60 13.73
CA VAL A 161 -28.68 -38.28 13.29
C VAL A 161 -28.77 -37.31 14.46
N GLU A 162 -27.64 -36.71 14.82
CA GLU A 162 -27.60 -35.60 15.77
C GLU A 162 -27.92 -34.28 15.06
N TRP A 163 -29.21 -33.95 14.99
CA TRP A 163 -29.69 -32.76 14.26
C TRP A 163 -29.06 -31.45 14.75
N SER A 164 -28.82 -31.30 16.06
CA SER A 164 -28.17 -30.11 16.63
C SER A 164 -26.76 -29.91 16.06
N ARG A 165 -25.96 -30.97 16.01
CA ARG A 165 -24.61 -30.99 15.44
C ARG A 165 -24.63 -30.72 13.94
N PHE A 166 -25.52 -31.40 13.21
CA PHE A 166 -25.69 -31.21 11.77
C PHE A 166 -25.99 -29.74 11.39
N PHE A 167 -26.96 -29.12 12.06
CA PHE A 167 -27.30 -27.72 11.76
C PHE A 167 -26.20 -26.76 12.21
N TYR A 168 -25.53 -27.04 13.33
CA TYR A 168 -24.39 -26.24 13.75
C TYR A 168 -23.28 -26.26 12.68
N ASP A 169 -22.87 -27.44 12.21
CA ASP A 169 -21.83 -27.57 11.17
C ASP A 169 -22.20 -26.85 9.88
N TYR A 170 -23.44 -27.05 9.44
CA TYR A 170 -23.93 -26.44 8.22
C TYR A 170 -23.98 -24.92 8.30
N ILE A 171 -24.55 -24.38 9.38
CA ILE A 171 -24.65 -22.92 9.58
C ILE A 171 -23.25 -22.32 9.77
N PHE A 172 -22.36 -22.99 10.50
CA PHE A 172 -20.98 -22.55 10.69
C PHE A 172 -20.24 -22.45 9.36
N ASN A 173 -20.30 -23.50 8.54
CA ASN A 173 -19.67 -23.54 7.23
C ASN A 173 -20.25 -22.46 6.29
N LEU A 174 -21.58 -22.31 6.26
CA LEU A 174 -22.25 -21.31 5.43
C LEU A 174 -21.85 -19.88 5.81
N VAL A 175 -21.86 -19.55 7.10
CA VAL A 175 -21.60 -18.18 7.57
C VAL A 175 -20.11 -17.85 7.53
N ILE A 176 -19.25 -18.69 8.10
CA ILE A 176 -17.84 -18.36 8.29
C ILE A 176 -17.01 -18.72 7.07
N ALA A 177 -17.05 -19.99 6.63
CA ALA A 177 -16.16 -20.45 5.57
C ALA A 177 -16.59 -19.91 4.21
N ILE A 178 -17.89 -19.89 3.91
CA ILE A 178 -18.42 -19.41 2.62
C ILE A 178 -18.64 -17.90 2.67
N LEU A 179 -19.62 -17.42 3.44
CA LEU A 179 -20.07 -16.02 3.34
C LEU A 179 -18.97 -15.01 3.74
N LEU A 180 -18.35 -15.14 4.92
CA LEU A 180 -17.36 -14.16 5.39
C LEU A 180 -16.07 -14.15 4.54
N THR A 181 -15.61 -15.33 4.08
CA THR A 181 -14.44 -15.42 3.20
C THR A 181 -14.71 -14.82 1.82
N GLU A 182 -15.90 -15.06 1.24
CA GLU A 182 -16.28 -14.47 -0.06
C GLU A 182 -16.45 -12.95 0.04
N ILE A 183 -16.93 -12.42 1.17
CA ILE A 183 -16.94 -10.96 1.41
C ILE A 183 -15.52 -10.40 1.43
N LEU A 184 -14.57 -11.05 2.12
CA LEU A 184 -13.17 -10.61 2.16
C LEU A 184 -12.54 -10.61 0.76
N SER A 185 -12.72 -11.69 0.00
CA SER A 185 -12.25 -11.78 -1.38
C SER A 185 -12.93 -10.75 -2.29
N GLY A 186 -14.23 -10.51 -2.10
CA GLY A 186 -15.00 -9.50 -2.83
C GLY A 186 -14.45 -8.09 -2.65
N ILE A 187 -14.08 -7.70 -1.42
CA ILE A 187 -13.45 -6.39 -1.14
C ILE A 187 -12.14 -6.23 -1.91
N ILE A 188 -11.32 -7.29 -1.97
CA ILE A 188 -10.04 -7.27 -2.69
C ILE A 188 -10.26 -7.18 -4.21
N ILE A 189 -11.21 -7.95 -4.75
CA ILE A 189 -11.56 -7.96 -6.18
C ILE A 189 -12.10 -6.59 -6.62
N ASP A 190 -12.94 -5.97 -5.80
CA ASP A 190 -13.45 -4.61 -6.04
C ASP A 190 -12.30 -3.59 -6.19
N LYS A 191 -11.31 -3.64 -5.29
CA LYS A 191 -10.14 -2.75 -5.38
C LYS A 191 -9.22 -3.03 -6.55
N PHE A 192 -9.05 -4.30 -6.93
CA PHE A 192 -8.36 -4.61 -8.18
C PHE A 192 -9.05 -4.01 -9.40
N SER A 193 -10.38 -3.97 -9.38
CA SER A 193 -11.20 -3.44 -10.47
C SER A 193 -11.09 -1.92 -10.54
N GLU A 194 -11.22 -1.22 -9.40
CA GLU A 194 -11.03 0.24 -9.29
C GLU A 194 -9.64 0.69 -9.75
N LEU A 195 -8.58 0.01 -9.31
CA LEU A 195 -7.21 0.32 -9.70
C LEU A 195 -6.98 0.17 -11.21
N ARG A 196 -7.65 -0.80 -11.84
CA ARG A 196 -7.58 -1.00 -13.29
C ARG A 196 -8.31 0.13 -14.02
N GLU A 197 -9.50 0.49 -13.57
CA GLU A 197 -10.31 1.56 -14.17
C GLU A 197 -9.59 2.92 -14.09
N SER A 198 -9.05 3.29 -12.92
CA SER A 198 -8.31 4.55 -12.75
C SER A 198 -7.08 4.65 -13.65
N ASN A 199 -6.35 3.54 -13.83
CA ASN A 199 -5.20 3.51 -14.74
C ASN A 199 -5.63 3.62 -16.21
N GLU A 200 -6.78 3.04 -16.57
CA GLU A 200 -7.30 3.16 -17.93
C GLU A 200 -7.83 4.58 -18.22
N GLU A 201 -8.48 5.23 -17.26
CA GLU A 201 -8.94 6.61 -17.34
C GLU A 201 -7.78 7.58 -17.57
N LYS A 202 -6.74 7.54 -16.72
CA LYS A 202 -5.54 8.36 -16.90
C LYS A 202 -4.90 8.18 -18.27
N ARG A 203 -4.86 6.95 -18.76
CA ARG A 203 -4.32 6.61 -20.08
C ARG A 203 -5.20 7.14 -21.21
N LYS A 204 -6.52 7.20 -21.01
CA LYS A 204 -7.45 7.78 -21.98
C LYS A 204 -7.27 9.29 -22.05
N ASP A 205 -7.24 9.98 -20.91
CA ASP A 205 -7.06 11.43 -20.83
C ASP A 205 -5.77 11.89 -21.51
N GLU A 206 -4.65 11.20 -21.25
CA GLU A 206 -3.36 11.47 -21.89
C GLU A 206 -3.42 11.39 -23.43
N MET A 207 -4.29 10.53 -23.97
CA MET A 207 -4.43 10.34 -25.42
C MET A 207 -5.54 11.15 -26.06
N SER A 208 -6.52 11.62 -25.29
CA SER A 208 -7.71 12.31 -25.79
C SER A 208 -7.60 13.82 -25.74
N GLU A 209 -6.77 14.39 -24.87
CA GLU A 209 -6.65 15.83 -24.71
C GLU A 209 -5.21 16.30 -24.51
N CYS A 210 -4.95 17.55 -24.85
CA CYS A 210 -3.64 18.16 -24.65
C CYS A 210 -3.49 18.67 -23.21
N PHE A 211 -2.48 18.19 -22.48
CA PHE A 211 -2.21 18.55 -21.08
C PHE A 211 -2.12 20.06 -20.80
N ILE A 212 -1.65 20.86 -21.76
CA ILE A 212 -1.42 22.31 -21.56
C ILE A 212 -2.67 23.15 -21.84
N CYS A 213 -3.42 22.83 -22.90
CA CYS A 213 -4.53 23.66 -23.37
C CYS A 213 -5.92 23.04 -23.22
N GLY A 214 -6.00 21.77 -22.83
CA GLY A 214 -7.26 21.03 -22.67
C GLY A 214 -8.04 20.80 -23.97
N GLN A 215 -7.46 21.07 -25.14
CA GLN A 215 -8.13 20.80 -26.42
C GLN A 215 -8.14 19.30 -26.70
N THR A 216 -9.29 18.81 -27.15
CA THR A 216 -9.45 17.40 -27.50
C THR A 216 -8.68 17.07 -28.78
N ARG A 217 -8.34 15.79 -28.91
CA ARG A 217 -7.68 15.23 -30.08
C ARG A 217 -8.48 15.50 -31.36
N GLU A 218 -9.80 15.37 -31.29
CA GLU A 218 -10.69 15.61 -32.42
C GLU A 218 -10.65 17.06 -32.90
N GLU A 219 -10.65 18.02 -31.98
CA GLU A 219 -10.52 19.44 -32.33
C GLU A 219 -9.17 19.76 -32.97
N LEU A 220 -8.10 19.17 -32.45
CA LEU A 220 -6.74 19.40 -32.95
C LEU A 220 -6.51 18.74 -34.31
N GLU A 221 -7.01 17.52 -34.52
CA GLU A 221 -6.98 16.87 -35.84
C GLU A 221 -7.82 17.64 -36.86
N LYS A 222 -8.96 18.23 -36.46
CA LYS A 222 -9.77 19.09 -37.33
C LYS A 222 -9.07 20.41 -37.70
N LYS A 223 -8.34 21.03 -36.77
CA LYS A 223 -7.65 22.31 -36.98
C LYS A 223 -6.33 22.16 -37.75
N LEU A 224 -5.55 21.12 -37.45
CA LEU A 224 -4.17 20.96 -37.93
C LEU A 224 -4.02 19.86 -39.00
N GLY A 225 -5.07 19.07 -39.24
CA GLY A 225 -5.07 17.98 -40.22
C GLY A 225 -4.48 16.67 -39.68
N TYR A 226 -4.01 15.81 -40.61
CA TYR A 226 -3.49 14.48 -40.27
C TYR A 226 -2.29 14.57 -39.31
N ASN A 227 -2.32 13.78 -38.22
CA ASN A 227 -1.35 13.83 -37.12
C ASN A 227 -1.26 15.19 -36.39
N GLY A 228 -2.29 16.04 -36.51
CA GLY A 228 -2.35 17.35 -35.87
C GLY A 228 -2.14 17.31 -34.36
N PHE A 229 -2.77 16.35 -33.67
CA PHE A 229 -2.61 16.17 -32.21
C PHE A 229 -1.17 15.86 -31.79
N LYS A 230 -0.50 14.96 -32.52
CA LYS A 230 0.90 14.60 -32.24
C LYS A 230 1.85 15.77 -32.52
N TYR A 231 1.60 16.52 -33.59
CA TYR A 231 2.37 17.72 -33.88
C TYR A 231 2.20 18.78 -32.78
N HIS A 232 0.95 19.02 -32.36
CA HIS A 232 0.62 19.96 -31.30
C HIS A 232 1.32 19.64 -29.98
N THR A 233 1.23 18.39 -29.52
CA THR A 233 1.81 17.96 -28.23
C THR A 233 3.34 17.93 -28.21
N ILE A 234 3.99 17.71 -29.36
CA ILE A 234 5.47 17.60 -29.42
C ILE A 234 6.13 18.94 -29.72
N PHE A 235 5.54 19.78 -30.56
CA PHE A 235 6.19 21.01 -31.08
C PHE A 235 5.54 22.31 -30.65
N GLN A 236 4.24 22.33 -30.32
CA GLN A 236 3.56 23.56 -29.89
C GLN A 236 3.43 23.60 -28.37
N HIS A 237 2.87 22.55 -27.77
CA HIS A 237 2.59 22.42 -26.35
C HIS A 237 3.32 21.22 -25.75
N ASN A 238 4.65 21.22 -25.90
CA ASN A 238 5.48 20.24 -25.24
C ASN A 238 5.63 20.57 -23.75
N MET A 239 5.20 19.66 -22.88
CA MET A 239 5.26 19.84 -21.43
C MET A 239 6.67 20.19 -20.91
N TRP A 240 7.72 19.66 -21.54
CA TRP A 240 9.10 19.85 -21.11
C TRP A 240 9.63 21.24 -21.43
N ASP A 241 9.20 21.84 -22.54
CA ASP A 241 9.62 23.19 -22.93
C ASP A 241 9.14 24.23 -21.90
N TYR A 242 7.93 24.05 -21.36
CA TYR A 242 7.43 24.88 -20.26
C TYR A 242 8.29 24.73 -19.00
N LEU A 243 8.68 23.51 -18.64
CA LEU A 243 9.54 23.25 -17.49
C LEU A 243 10.92 23.89 -17.67
N PHE A 244 11.52 23.76 -18.86
CA PHE A 244 12.81 24.38 -19.18
C PHE A 244 12.73 25.90 -19.18
N PHE A 245 11.65 26.48 -19.70
CA PHE A 245 11.46 27.93 -19.69
C PHE A 245 11.34 28.48 -18.26
N ILE A 246 10.58 27.81 -17.38
CA ILE A 246 10.50 28.16 -15.96
C ILE A 246 11.89 28.07 -15.30
N GLY A 247 12.66 27.02 -15.60
CA GLY A 247 14.04 26.86 -15.12
C GLY A 247 14.97 27.98 -15.58
N TYR A 248 14.88 28.35 -16.86
CA TYR A 248 15.63 29.46 -17.47
C TYR A 248 15.31 30.80 -16.80
N LEU A 249 14.04 31.14 -16.60
CA LEU A 249 13.63 32.39 -15.95
C LEU A 249 14.15 32.49 -14.52
N LYS A 250 14.10 31.39 -13.75
CA LYS A 250 14.65 31.33 -12.40
C LYS A 250 16.18 31.53 -12.39
N ASN A 251 16.90 30.93 -13.33
CA ASN A 251 18.35 31.09 -13.42
C ASN A 251 18.75 32.52 -13.83
N LYS A 252 18.01 33.11 -14.78
CA LYS A 252 18.21 34.49 -15.23
C LYS A 252 17.97 35.48 -14.10
N LYS A 253 16.98 35.24 -13.23
CA LYS A 253 16.70 36.08 -12.04
C LYS A 253 17.84 36.12 -11.03
N ASN A 254 18.56 35.01 -10.89
CA ASN A 254 19.71 34.91 -9.99
C ASN A 254 21.00 35.46 -10.63
N SER A 255 21.01 35.69 -11.94
CA SER A 255 22.13 36.28 -12.66
C SER A 255 22.01 37.81 -12.62
N TYR A 256 23.09 38.51 -12.34
CA TYR A 256 23.13 39.98 -12.17
C TYR A 256 22.79 40.79 -13.45
N VAL A 257 22.46 40.12 -14.54
CA VAL A 257 22.14 40.71 -15.86
C VAL A 257 20.63 40.60 -16.07
N ASN A 258 19.90 41.64 -15.67
CA ASN A 258 18.44 41.76 -15.81
C ASN A 258 18.00 42.13 -17.23
N ASP A 259 18.51 41.45 -18.26
CA ASP A 259 18.16 41.74 -19.65
C ASP A 259 16.99 40.87 -20.12
N TYR A 260 15.85 41.05 -19.44
CA TYR A 260 14.61 40.35 -19.78
C TYR A 260 13.97 40.96 -21.02
N MET A 261 13.63 40.12 -22.00
CA MET A 261 12.69 40.52 -23.05
C MET A 261 11.32 40.82 -22.42
N GLU A 262 10.52 41.65 -23.07
CA GLU A 262 9.23 42.10 -22.51
C GLU A 262 8.28 40.92 -22.19
N SER A 263 8.28 39.89 -23.06
CA SER A 263 7.53 38.64 -22.84
C SER A 263 8.06 37.78 -21.70
N GLU A 264 9.34 37.88 -21.35
CA GLU A 264 9.91 37.17 -20.20
C GLU A 264 9.66 37.92 -18.88
N ARG A 265 9.34 39.22 -18.99
CA ARG A 265 9.11 40.13 -17.87
C ARG A 265 7.65 40.12 -17.41
N TYR A 266 6.73 39.90 -18.35
CA TYR A 266 5.29 39.70 -18.12
C TYR A 266 5.03 38.37 -17.43
#